data_AF-A0A9D2GHQ1-F1
#
_entry.id   AF-A0A9D2GHQ1-F1
#
_cell.length_a   1.000
_cell.length_b   1.000
_cell.length_c   1.000
_cell.angle_alpha   90.00
_cell.angle_beta   90.00
_cell.angle_gamma   90.00
#
_symmetry.space_group_name_H-M   'P 1'
#
loop_
_entity.id
_entity.type
_entity.pdbx_description
1 polymer ?
#
loop_
_entity_poly.entity_id
_entity_poly.type
_entity_poly.pdbx_seq_one_letter_code
_entity_poly.pdbx_strand_id
1 'polypeptide(L)'
;MRILAGLAAGLALSVLISFPSYAGHWVHDRNGWWWQEEDKTYPRNTWKWLDGDGDCLAECYYFDEDGYLVSSTTVGSGYEVNEDGAWVVDGEVQKITVPYGGNVIGTDDYLITLPKSWEGNFYISQTDDCLRVYFYPSAEQPREIFEVHRVGSLDEKKKIVMNIESKKELGWCRGNYYISGIPENASMAGYGPGERETIRLMTEDYQKNMSKYFEFQ
;
A
#
# COMPACT_ATOMS: atom_id res chain seq x y z
N MET A 1 -30.96 8.34 -54.06
CA MET A 1 -29.62 8.99 -53.99
C MET A 1 -29.75 10.09 -52.94
N ARG A 2 -29.18 10.11 -51.72
CA ARG A 2 -28.01 9.48 -51.08
C ARG A 2 -28.33 9.38 -49.56
N ILE A 3 -28.44 8.18 -48.97
CA ILE A 3 -27.56 7.55 -47.95
C ILE A 3 -26.63 8.48 -47.11
N LEU A 4 -26.59 8.18 -45.79
CA LEU A 4 -25.60 8.47 -44.71
C LEU A 4 -25.84 9.78 -43.94
N ALA A 5 -26.30 9.83 -42.68
CA ALA A 5 -26.03 9.04 -41.46
C ALA A 5 -24.53 8.96 -41.09
N GLY A 6 -24.14 9.78 -40.12
CA GLY A 6 -23.07 9.51 -39.16
C GLY A 6 -21.63 9.73 -39.59
N LEU A 7 -20.95 10.66 -38.92
CA LEU A 7 -19.68 10.44 -38.20
C LEU A 7 -19.15 11.80 -37.73
N ALA A 8 -19.63 12.26 -36.57
CA ALA A 8 -18.80 13.12 -35.74
C ALA A 8 -17.70 12.20 -35.20
N ALA A 9 -16.52 12.25 -35.83
CA ALA A 9 -15.33 11.60 -35.32
C ALA A 9 -14.94 12.30 -34.02
N GLY A 10 -15.52 11.83 -32.90
CA GLY A 10 -14.98 12.12 -31.58
C GLY A 10 -13.61 11.48 -31.51
N LEU A 11 -12.56 12.28 -31.69
CA LEU A 11 -11.25 11.95 -31.16
C LEU A 11 -11.45 11.78 -29.64
N ALA A 12 -11.59 10.54 -29.19
CA ALA A 12 -11.35 10.20 -27.81
C ALA A 12 -9.85 10.43 -27.61
N LEU A 13 -9.49 11.67 -27.27
CA LEU A 13 -8.18 12.01 -26.75
C LEU A 13 -8.09 11.23 -25.44
N SER A 14 -7.44 10.07 -25.46
CA SER A 14 -7.02 9.38 -24.26
C SER A 14 -6.17 10.36 -23.48
N VAL A 15 -6.79 11.02 -22.50
CA VAL A 15 -6.08 11.84 -21.53
C VAL A 15 -5.20 10.86 -20.76
N LEU A 16 -3.93 10.79 -21.15
CA LEU A 16 -2.90 10.28 -20.26
C LEU A 16 -2.90 11.25 -19.08
N ILE A 17 -3.67 10.91 -18.05
CA ILE A 17 -3.62 11.63 -16.80
C ILE A 17 -2.27 11.25 -16.19
N SER A 18 -1.24 12.07 -16.41
CA SER A 18 -0.04 12.01 -15.57
C SER A 18 -0.51 12.39 -14.17
N PHE A 19 -0.83 11.38 -13.36
CA PHE A 19 -0.98 11.58 -11.94
C PHE A 19 0.38 12.08 -11.41
N PRO A 20 0.42 13.12 -10.56
CA PRO A 20 1.63 13.40 -9.82
C PRO A 20 1.97 12.14 -9.02
N SER A 21 3.09 11.52 -9.39
CA SER A 21 3.69 10.44 -8.63
C SER A 21 4.28 11.09 -7.38
N TYR A 22 3.61 10.94 -6.24
CA TYR A 22 4.13 11.36 -4.93
C TYR A 22 5.30 10.49 -4.44
N ALA A 23 5.89 9.69 -5.33
CA ALA A 23 7.14 9.02 -5.10
C ALA A 23 8.28 10.01 -5.38
N GLY A 24 9.21 10.10 -4.44
CA GLY A 24 10.50 10.72 -4.69
C GLY A 24 11.23 10.12 -5.90
N HIS A 25 12.50 10.48 -6.09
CA HIS A 25 13.27 9.96 -7.21
C HIS A 25 14.71 9.67 -6.82
N TRP A 26 15.29 8.70 -7.53
CA TRP A 26 16.72 8.40 -7.45
C TRP A 26 17.53 9.53 -8.06
N VAL A 27 18.53 9.99 -7.31
CA VAL A 27 19.51 10.98 -7.73
C VAL A 27 20.90 10.37 -7.59
N HIS A 28 21.80 10.67 -8.52
CA HIS A 28 23.19 10.22 -8.47
C HIS A 28 24.15 11.40 -8.55
N ASP A 29 25.16 11.39 -7.69
CA ASP A 29 26.27 12.34 -7.75
C ASP A 29 27.63 11.64 -7.65
N ARG A 30 28.70 12.37 -7.29
CA ARG A 30 30.05 11.82 -7.18
C ARG A 30 30.25 10.86 -5.99
N ASN A 31 29.37 10.93 -4.99
CA ASN A 31 29.44 10.14 -3.76
C ASN A 31 28.60 8.87 -3.89
N GLY A 32 27.49 8.91 -4.64
CA GLY A 32 26.68 7.73 -4.94
C GLY A 32 25.23 8.07 -5.27
N TRP A 33 24.38 7.03 -5.20
CA TRP A 33 22.93 7.15 -5.31
C TRP A 33 22.32 7.62 -4.00
N TRP A 34 21.28 8.44 -4.07
CA TRP A 34 20.44 8.83 -2.94
C TRP A 34 19.00 9.05 -3.41
N TRP A 35 18.06 9.10 -2.46
CA TRP A 35 16.64 9.29 -2.73
C TRP A 35 16.19 10.69 -2.33
N GLN A 36 15.54 11.42 -3.23
CA GLN A 36 14.96 12.73 -2.93
C GLN A 36 13.44 12.64 -2.88
N GLU A 37 12.84 12.95 -1.75
CA GLU A 37 11.39 13.12 -1.62
C GLU A 37 10.89 14.38 -2.35
N GLU A 38 9.60 14.46 -2.65
CA GLU A 38 9.02 15.65 -3.29
C GLU A 38 9.20 16.95 -2.49
N ASP A 39 9.16 16.86 -1.16
CA ASP A 39 9.39 17.99 -0.26
C ASP A 39 10.87 18.36 -0.12
N LYS A 40 11.74 17.71 -0.92
CA LYS A 40 13.19 17.84 -0.97
C LYS A 40 13.91 17.30 0.26
N THR A 41 13.20 16.62 1.16
CA THR A 41 13.85 15.82 2.20
C THR A 41 14.40 14.52 1.60
N TYR A 42 15.16 13.78 2.40
CA TYR A 42 15.76 12.52 1.98
C TYR A 42 16.01 11.63 3.21
N PRO A 43 15.94 10.30 3.07
CA PRO A 43 16.23 9.36 4.15
C PRO A 43 17.70 9.45 4.57
N ARG A 44 17.96 9.36 5.88
CA ARG A 44 19.30 9.28 6.46
C ARG A 44 19.30 8.33 7.63
N ASN A 45 20.33 7.49 7.71
CA ASN A 45 20.53 6.47 8.74
C ASN A 45 19.25 5.64 8.98
N THR A 46 18.62 5.19 7.90
CA THR A 46 17.32 4.51 7.97
C THR A 46 17.11 3.58 6.79
N TRP A 47 16.35 2.51 7.05
CA TRP A 47 15.70 1.72 6.00
C TRP A 47 14.51 2.48 5.43
N LYS A 48 14.24 2.30 4.14
CA LYS A 48 13.05 2.83 3.49
C LYS A 48 12.59 1.90 2.37
N TRP A 49 11.29 1.66 2.33
CA TRP A 49 10.63 0.98 1.22
C TRP A 49 10.30 1.98 0.14
N LEU A 50 10.75 1.72 -1.08
CA LEU A 50 10.63 2.62 -2.23
C LEU A 50 10.09 1.87 -3.45
N ASP A 51 8.97 2.35 -3.99
CA ASP A 51 8.47 1.98 -5.32
C ASP A 51 9.08 2.97 -6.31
N GLY A 52 10.36 2.74 -6.63
CA GLY A 52 11.18 3.68 -7.42
C GLY A 52 10.90 3.64 -8.92
N ASP A 53 10.31 2.55 -9.42
CA ASP A 53 9.95 2.34 -10.82
C ASP A 53 8.44 2.42 -11.09
N GLY A 54 7.62 2.52 -10.04
CA GLY A 54 6.18 2.74 -10.13
C GLY A 54 5.39 1.49 -10.48
N ASP A 55 5.93 0.30 -10.22
CA ASP A 55 5.29 -0.99 -10.52
C ASP A 55 4.35 -1.49 -9.39
N CYS A 56 4.18 -0.69 -8.33
CA CYS A 56 3.43 -1.00 -7.11
C CYS A 56 4.09 -2.06 -6.20
N LEU A 57 5.36 -2.39 -6.43
CA LEU A 57 6.19 -3.21 -5.56
C LEU A 57 7.35 -2.35 -5.05
N ALA A 58 7.31 -2.00 -3.77
CA ALA A 58 8.41 -1.29 -3.14
C ALA A 58 9.50 -2.27 -2.67
N GLU A 59 10.76 -2.04 -3.02
CA GLU A 59 11.92 -2.70 -2.41
C GLU A 59 12.42 -1.92 -1.18
N CYS A 60 13.12 -2.59 -0.28
CA CYS A 60 13.70 -1.97 0.91
C CYS A 60 15.18 -1.62 0.70
N TYR A 61 15.54 -0.36 0.93
CA TYR A 61 16.89 0.16 0.79
C TYR A 61 17.38 0.78 2.10
N TYR A 62 18.68 0.71 2.38
CA TYR A 62 19.28 1.41 3.51
C TYR A 62 20.07 2.64 3.06
N PHE A 63 19.85 3.76 3.74
CA PHE A 63 20.58 5.00 3.54
C PHE A 63 21.48 5.28 4.72
N ASP A 64 22.74 5.60 4.45
CA ASP A 64 23.75 5.92 5.46
C ASP A 64 23.47 7.26 6.17
N GLU A 65 24.35 7.66 7.09
CA GLU A 65 24.20 8.90 7.87
C GLU A 65 24.17 10.17 7.01
N ASP A 66 24.81 10.14 5.84
CA ASP A 66 24.85 11.24 4.88
C ASP A 66 23.68 11.19 3.88
N GLY A 67 22.96 10.07 3.82
CA GLY A 67 21.76 9.86 3.00
C GLY A 67 22.04 9.16 1.67
N TYR A 68 23.21 8.54 1.53
CA TYR A 68 23.55 7.77 0.34
C TYR A 68 23.16 6.29 0.50
N LEU A 69 22.79 5.69 -0.62
CA LEU A 69 22.41 4.28 -0.72
C LEU A 69 23.61 3.40 -0.36
N VAL A 70 23.37 2.46 0.54
CA VAL A 70 24.33 1.40 0.87
C VAL A 70 24.05 0.18 -0.03
N SER A 71 25.10 -0.38 -0.64
CA SER A 71 25.01 -1.57 -1.51
C SER A 71 26.18 -2.53 -1.33
N SER A 72 26.01 -3.77 -1.81
CA SER A 72 27.02 -4.84 -1.81
C SER A 72 27.64 -5.12 -0.43
N THR A 73 26.83 -5.11 0.63
CA THR A 73 27.33 -5.23 2.01
C THR A 73 26.26 -5.72 2.98
N THR A 74 26.64 -5.82 4.24
CA THR A 74 25.74 -6.12 5.35
C THR A 74 25.54 -4.88 6.21
N VAL A 75 24.29 -4.54 6.48
CA VAL A 75 23.87 -3.41 7.31
C VAL A 75 23.49 -3.89 8.70
N GLY A 76 24.00 -3.23 9.74
CA GLY A 76 23.62 -3.47 11.13
C GLY A 76 23.81 -4.91 11.59
N SER A 77 22.76 -5.50 12.18
CA SER A 77 22.76 -6.82 12.81
C SER A 77 22.71 -8.01 11.83
N GLY A 78 23.12 -7.84 10.57
CA GLY A 78 23.17 -8.94 9.60
C GLY A 78 22.25 -8.82 8.38
N TYR A 79 21.66 -7.66 8.11
CA TYR A 79 20.78 -7.48 6.95
C TYR A 79 21.62 -7.28 5.68
N GLU A 80 21.53 -8.20 4.73
CA GLU A 80 22.31 -8.15 3.49
C GLU A 80 21.64 -7.26 2.44
N VAL A 81 22.40 -6.39 1.78
CA VAL A 81 21.97 -5.62 0.61
C VAL A 81 22.76 -6.05 -0.63
N ASN A 82 22.06 -6.26 -1.74
CA ASN A 82 22.66 -6.73 -2.99
C ASN A 82 23.43 -5.61 -3.73
N GLU A 83 23.88 -5.86 -4.96
CA GLU A 83 24.63 -4.89 -5.77
C GLU A 83 23.83 -3.62 -6.11
N ASP A 84 22.51 -3.74 -6.22
CA ASP A 84 21.58 -2.64 -6.43
C ASP A 84 21.19 -1.93 -5.12
N GLY A 85 21.70 -2.39 -3.97
CA GLY A 85 21.40 -1.85 -2.64
C GLY A 85 20.06 -2.31 -2.04
N ALA A 86 19.35 -3.21 -2.70
CA ALA A 86 18.10 -3.76 -2.20
C ALA A 86 18.36 -4.80 -1.12
N TRP A 87 17.55 -4.76 -0.05
CA TRP A 87 17.56 -5.77 1.00
C TRP A 87 17.19 -7.15 0.46
N VAL A 88 18.01 -8.14 0.77
CA VAL A 88 17.78 -9.54 0.41
C VAL A 88 17.69 -10.44 1.64
N VAL A 89 16.89 -11.50 1.52
CA VAL A 89 16.86 -12.64 2.44
C VAL A 89 17.00 -13.89 1.60
N ASP A 90 17.98 -14.74 1.92
CA ASP A 90 18.31 -15.95 1.15
C ASP A 90 18.53 -15.68 -0.36
N GLY A 91 19.03 -14.49 -0.70
CA GLY A 91 19.28 -14.04 -2.07
C GLY A 91 18.06 -13.49 -2.81
N GLU A 92 16.88 -13.45 -2.19
CA GLU A 92 15.67 -12.88 -2.78
C GLU A 92 15.41 -11.45 -2.28
N VAL A 93 15.15 -10.54 -3.22
CA VAL A 93 14.83 -9.14 -2.92
C VAL A 93 13.50 -9.06 -2.17
N GLN A 94 13.52 -8.38 -1.02
CA GLN A 94 12.33 -8.17 -0.22
C GLN A 94 11.46 -7.08 -0.83
N LYS A 95 10.16 -7.36 -0.98
CA LYS A 95 9.17 -6.47 -1.59
C LYS A 95 7.91 -6.36 -0.75
N ILE A 96 7.30 -5.17 -0.73
CA ILE A 96 5.92 -4.96 -0.24
C ILE A 96 5.05 -4.39 -1.35
N THR A 97 3.77 -4.75 -1.37
CA THR A 97 2.83 -4.15 -2.31
C THR A 97 2.34 -2.82 -1.76
N VAL A 98 2.48 -1.77 -2.57
CA VAL A 98 1.94 -0.43 -2.27
C VAL A 98 0.75 -0.11 -3.18
N PRO A 99 -0.14 0.82 -2.79
CA PRO A 99 -1.34 1.14 -3.55
C PRO A 99 -1.01 1.97 -4.80
N TYR A 100 -1.76 1.74 -5.88
CA TYR A 100 -1.69 2.57 -7.08
C TYR A 100 -2.11 4.01 -6.77
N GLY A 101 -1.34 4.97 -7.29
CA GLY A 101 -1.59 6.40 -7.05
C GLY A 101 -1.56 6.77 -5.56
N GLY A 102 -0.89 5.95 -4.73
CA GLY A 102 -0.66 6.20 -3.31
C GLY A 102 -1.83 5.89 -2.37
N ASN A 103 -3.06 5.80 -2.87
CA ASN A 103 -4.25 5.62 -2.03
C ASN A 103 -5.35 4.71 -2.61
N VAL A 104 -5.13 4.09 -3.78
CA VAL A 104 -6.12 3.22 -4.44
C VAL A 104 -5.64 1.77 -4.46
N ILE A 105 -6.49 0.86 -3.99
CA ILE A 105 -6.29 -0.58 -4.09
C ILE A 105 -7.28 -1.13 -5.11
N GLY A 106 -6.78 -1.63 -6.23
CA GLY A 106 -7.59 -2.26 -7.28
C GLY A 106 -7.59 -3.78 -7.16
N THR A 107 -8.76 -4.39 -7.26
CA THR A 107 -8.93 -5.83 -7.45
C THR A 107 -9.89 -6.06 -8.62
N ASP A 108 -9.99 -7.31 -9.08
CA ASP A 108 -10.96 -7.68 -10.12
C ASP A 108 -12.41 -7.47 -9.68
N ASP A 109 -12.68 -7.48 -8.37
CA ASP A 109 -14.04 -7.51 -7.82
C ASP A 109 -14.48 -6.14 -7.24
N TYR A 110 -13.52 -5.33 -6.79
CA TYR A 110 -13.77 -4.03 -6.18
C TYR A 110 -12.57 -3.09 -6.24
N LEU A 111 -12.84 -1.79 -6.12
CA LEU A 111 -11.87 -0.75 -5.83
C LEU A 111 -12.01 -0.30 -4.37
N ILE A 112 -10.88 -0.09 -3.70
CA ILE A 112 -10.81 0.65 -2.44
C ILE A 112 -10.14 1.99 -2.71
N THR A 113 -10.84 3.09 -2.47
CA THR A 113 -10.28 4.44 -2.53
C THR A 113 -10.16 5.00 -1.12
N LEU A 114 -8.94 5.02 -0.57
CA LEU A 114 -8.66 5.54 0.77
C LEU A 114 -8.42 7.06 0.72
N PRO A 115 -8.55 7.79 1.84
CA PRO A 115 -8.30 9.22 1.85
C PRO A 115 -6.85 9.54 1.46
N LYS A 116 -6.62 10.65 0.74
CA LYS A 116 -5.26 11.11 0.39
C LYS A 116 -4.33 11.28 1.60
N SER A 117 -4.87 11.57 2.78
CA SER A 117 -4.07 11.68 4.01
C SER A 117 -3.44 10.35 4.45
N TRP A 118 -3.85 9.22 3.87
CA TRP A 118 -3.24 7.91 4.11
C TRP A 118 -2.07 7.63 3.16
N GLU A 119 -1.90 8.41 2.10
CA GLU A 119 -0.85 8.22 1.11
C GLU A 119 0.53 8.13 1.77
N GLY A 120 1.31 7.12 1.38
CA GLY A 120 2.62 6.81 1.96
C GLY A 120 2.62 6.24 3.39
N ASN A 121 1.45 6.04 4.02
CA ASN A 121 1.33 5.55 5.40
C ASN A 121 0.77 4.12 5.50
N PHE A 122 0.68 3.39 4.39
CA PHE A 122 0.27 1.99 4.41
C PHE A 122 0.84 1.16 3.26
N TYR A 123 0.82 -0.14 3.46
CA TYR A 123 1.10 -1.16 2.45
C TYR A 123 0.08 -2.30 2.58
N ILE A 124 0.04 -3.20 1.61
CA ILE A 124 -0.95 -4.28 1.58
C ILE A 124 -0.32 -5.66 1.50
N SER A 125 -1.07 -6.66 1.96
CA SER A 125 -0.84 -8.07 1.68
C SER A 125 -2.13 -8.67 1.15
N GLN A 126 -2.04 -9.44 0.08
CA GLN A 126 -3.20 -10.06 -0.55
C GLN A 126 -3.01 -11.57 -0.68
N THR A 127 -4.05 -12.30 -0.29
CA THR A 127 -4.25 -13.73 -0.53
C THR A 127 -5.59 -13.90 -1.25
N ASP A 128 -5.88 -15.12 -1.72
CA ASP A 128 -7.13 -15.42 -2.43
C ASP A 128 -8.41 -15.10 -1.62
N ASP A 129 -8.31 -15.20 -0.29
CA ASP A 129 -9.45 -15.09 0.62
C ASP A 129 -9.41 -13.81 1.48
N CYS A 130 -8.29 -13.10 1.53
CA CYS A 130 -8.13 -11.96 2.42
C CYS A 130 -7.12 -10.93 1.89
N LEU A 131 -7.56 -9.67 1.88
CA LEU A 131 -6.71 -8.49 1.72
C LEU A 131 -6.49 -7.86 3.09
N ARG A 132 -5.24 -7.53 3.43
CA ARG A 132 -4.86 -6.84 4.67
C ARG A 132 -4.15 -5.54 4.36
N VAL A 133 -4.48 -4.50 5.12
CA VAL A 133 -3.86 -3.19 5.03
C VAL A 133 -3.09 -2.91 6.30
N TYR A 134 -1.80 -2.65 6.18
CA TYR A 134 -0.87 -2.42 7.29
C TYR A 134 -0.39 -0.99 7.32
N PHE A 135 -0.13 -0.47 8.51
CA PHE A 135 0.50 0.83 8.70
C PHE A 135 1.96 0.80 8.23
N TYR A 136 2.38 1.90 7.60
CA TYR A 136 3.76 2.19 7.23
C TYR A 136 4.29 3.39 8.01
N PRO A 137 5.54 3.36 8.54
CA PRO A 137 6.53 2.29 8.39
C PRO A 137 6.16 1.00 9.14
N SER A 138 6.71 -0.13 8.72
CA SER A 138 6.49 -1.40 9.42
C SER A 138 7.39 -1.49 10.65
N ALA A 139 6.82 -1.83 11.81
CA ALA A 139 7.58 -2.28 12.97
C ALA A 139 7.90 -3.79 12.88
N GLU A 140 8.70 -4.31 13.83
CA GLU A 140 8.96 -5.76 13.98
C GLU A 140 7.66 -6.56 14.07
N GLN A 141 6.64 -5.98 14.72
CA GLN A 141 5.26 -6.48 14.67
C GLN A 141 4.41 -5.50 13.85
N PRO A 142 4.10 -5.82 12.58
CA PRO A 142 3.29 -4.96 11.73
C PRO A 142 1.92 -4.65 12.33
N ARG A 143 1.53 -3.38 12.30
CA ARG A 143 0.18 -2.94 12.68
C ARG A 143 -0.76 -3.03 11.48
N GLU A 144 -1.60 -4.05 11.45
CA GLU A 144 -2.74 -4.13 10.52
C GLU A 144 -3.80 -3.10 10.89
N ILE A 145 -4.23 -2.23 9.96
CA ILE A 145 -5.29 -1.24 10.16
C ILE A 145 -6.67 -1.86 9.91
N PHE A 146 -6.83 -2.60 8.81
CA PHE A 146 -8.05 -3.33 8.49
C PHE A 146 -7.79 -4.50 7.56
N GLU A 147 -8.78 -5.38 7.46
CA GLU A 147 -8.77 -6.53 6.57
C GLU A 147 -10.13 -6.71 5.88
N VAL A 148 -10.10 -7.24 4.66
CA VAL A 148 -11.26 -7.55 3.82
C VAL A 148 -11.23 -9.04 3.50
N HIS A 149 -12.20 -9.78 4.03
CA HIS A 149 -12.40 -11.20 3.80
C HIS A 149 -13.35 -11.43 2.62
N ARG A 150 -13.00 -12.39 1.76
CA ARG A 150 -13.83 -12.91 0.68
C ARG A 150 -14.30 -14.31 1.07
N VAL A 151 -15.61 -14.53 1.17
CA VAL A 151 -16.17 -15.83 1.57
C VAL A 151 -17.29 -16.29 0.64
N GLY A 152 -17.29 -17.58 0.30
CA GLY A 152 -18.24 -18.16 -0.65
C GLY A 152 -19.56 -18.62 -0.02
N SER A 153 -19.65 -18.69 1.31
CA SER A 153 -20.83 -19.22 2.00
C SER A 153 -21.42 -18.30 3.07
N LEU A 154 -22.73 -18.42 3.27
CA LEU A 154 -23.45 -17.68 4.31
C LEU A 154 -22.99 -18.08 5.72
N ASP A 155 -22.59 -19.34 5.91
CA ASP A 155 -22.15 -19.85 7.20
C ASP A 155 -20.76 -19.30 7.59
N GLU A 156 -19.83 -19.21 6.64
CA GLU A 156 -18.55 -18.53 6.87
C GLU A 156 -18.75 -17.04 7.17
N LYS A 157 -19.62 -16.37 6.39
CA LYS A 157 -19.97 -14.98 6.67
C LYS A 157 -20.46 -14.79 8.10
N LYS A 158 -21.39 -15.64 8.56
CA LYS A 158 -21.92 -15.57 9.93
C LYS A 158 -20.82 -15.76 10.97
N LYS A 159 -19.90 -16.72 10.77
CA LYS A 159 -18.78 -16.93 11.69
C LYS A 159 -17.90 -15.68 11.82
N ILE A 160 -17.59 -14.99 10.73
CA ILE A 160 -16.75 -13.79 10.77
C ILE A 160 -17.49 -12.62 11.43
N VAL A 161 -18.73 -12.36 11.00
CA VAL A 161 -19.49 -11.18 11.45
C VAL A 161 -20.01 -11.32 12.88
N MET A 162 -20.40 -12.52 13.33
CA MET A 162 -20.95 -12.70 14.68
C MET A 162 -19.89 -12.71 15.78
N ASN A 163 -18.64 -13.06 15.44
CA ASN A 163 -17.59 -13.22 16.44
C ASN A 163 -16.83 -11.92 16.72
N ILE A 164 -16.96 -10.90 15.86
CA ILE A 164 -16.16 -9.67 15.95
C ILE A 164 -17.07 -8.47 15.66
N GLU A 165 -17.33 -7.63 16.66
CA GLU A 165 -18.26 -6.49 16.57
C GLU A 165 -17.84 -5.45 15.51
N SER A 166 -16.54 -5.30 15.25
CA SER A 166 -16.01 -4.37 14.27
C SER A 166 -16.27 -4.81 12.81
N LYS A 167 -16.59 -6.09 12.57
CA LYS A 167 -16.75 -6.65 11.23
C LYS A 167 -18.13 -6.36 10.66
N LYS A 168 -18.16 -5.96 9.39
CA LYS A 168 -19.39 -5.66 8.65
C LYS A 168 -19.33 -6.27 7.25
N GLU A 169 -20.46 -6.78 6.79
CA GLU A 169 -20.64 -7.11 5.38
C GLU A 169 -20.60 -5.82 4.55
N LEU A 170 -19.70 -5.79 3.57
CA LEU A 170 -19.58 -4.71 2.59
C LEU A 170 -20.51 -4.93 1.41
N GLY A 171 -20.67 -6.18 0.97
CA GLY A 171 -21.52 -6.53 -0.17
C GLY A 171 -21.32 -7.95 -0.68
N TRP A 172 -22.02 -8.25 -1.76
CA TRP A 172 -21.91 -9.51 -2.51
C TRP A 172 -21.50 -9.21 -3.94
N CYS A 173 -20.39 -9.81 -4.40
CA CYS A 173 -19.92 -9.69 -5.76
C CYS A 173 -19.42 -11.04 -6.26
N ARG A 174 -19.75 -11.38 -7.51
CA ARG A 174 -19.26 -12.59 -8.22
C ARG A 174 -19.26 -13.89 -7.39
N GLY A 175 -20.33 -14.11 -6.64
CA GLY A 175 -20.49 -15.35 -5.87
C GLY A 175 -19.85 -15.35 -4.48
N ASN A 176 -19.36 -14.20 -3.99
CA ASN A 176 -18.70 -14.09 -2.69
C ASN A 176 -19.25 -12.93 -1.87
N TYR A 177 -19.33 -13.12 -0.56
CA TYR A 177 -19.55 -12.05 0.41
C TYR A 177 -18.20 -11.42 0.76
N TYR A 178 -18.20 -10.10 0.83
CA TYR A 178 -17.03 -9.34 1.26
C TYR A 178 -17.32 -8.75 2.63
N ILE A 179 -16.44 -9.02 3.58
CA ILE A 179 -16.62 -8.64 4.98
C ILE A 179 -15.37 -7.91 5.42
N SER A 180 -15.53 -6.74 6.02
CA SER A 180 -14.39 -5.96 6.45
C SER A 180 -14.52 -5.44 7.86
N GLY A 181 -13.39 -5.16 8.50
CA GLY A 181 -13.34 -4.44 9.76
C GLY A 181 -11.96 -4.48 10.38
N ILE A 182 -11.87 -4.01 11.62
CA ILE A 182 -10.61 -3.80 12.33
C ILE A 182 -10.20 -5.10 13.07
N PRO A 183 -8.94 -5.53 13.01
CA PRO A 183 -8.45 -6.67 13.77
C PRO A 183 -8.49 -6.41 15.30
N GLU A 184 -8.86 -7.42 16.09
CA GLU A 184 -9.04 -7.27 17.54
C GLU A 184 -7.72 -7.12 18.32
N ASN A 185 -6.63 -7.73 17.85
CA ASN A 185 -5.38 -7.88 18.61
C ASN A 185 -4.15 -7.28 17.91
N ALA A 186 -4.36 -6.24 17.11
CA ALA A 186 -3.26 -5.64 16.38
C ALA A 186 -2.30 -4.86 17.29
N SER A 187 -1.01 -5.12 17.10
CA SER A 187 0.06 -4.62 17.96
C SER A 187 0.27 -3.11 17.82
N MET A 188 0.64 -2.48 18.93
CA MET A 188 1.21 -1.13 18.96
C MET A 188 2.69 -1.16 19.37
N ALA A 189 3.31 -2.34 19.47
CA ALA A 189 4.71 -2.48 19.81
C ALA A 189 5.59 -1.93 18.67
N GLY A 190 6.73 -1.33 19.01
CA GLY A 190 7.68 -0.77 18.03
C GLY A 190 7.33 0.61 17.48
N TYR A 191 6.10 1.11 17.70
CA TYR A 191 5.70 2.44 17.23
C TYR A 191 5.94 3.55 18.26
N GLY A 192 6.44 4.70 17.80
CA GLY A 192 6.62 5.92 18.57
C GLY A 192 5.34 6.76 18.71
N PRO A 193 5.34 7.85 19.51
CA PRO A 193 4.14 8.63 19.78
C PRO A 193 3.46 9.21 18.54
N GLY A 194 4.23 9.72 17.57
CA GLY A 194 3.69 10.28 16.32
C GLY A 194 3.03 9.21 15.45
N GLU A 195 3.69 8.07 15.26
CA GLU A 195 3.15 6.93 14.50
C GLU A 195 1.89 6.37 15.14
N ARG A 196 1.87 6.24 16.47
CA ARG A 196 0.68 5.81 17.22
C ARG A 196 -0.51 6.74 17.01
N GLU A 197 -0.27 8.05 16.95
CA GLU A 197 -1.33 9.01 16.67
C GLU A 197 -1.84 8.87 15.23
N THR A 198 -0.95 8.71 14.24
CA THR A 198 -1.34 8.44 12.85
C THR A 198 -2.15 7.13 12.74
N ILE A 199 -1.67 6.04 13.37
CA ILE A 199 -2.38 4.76 13.44
C ILE A 199 -3.78 4.95 14.05
N ARG A 200 -3.90 5.71 15.14
CA ARG A 200 -5.18 5.99 15.79
C ARG A 200 -6.13 6.71 14.83
N LEU A 201 -5.66 7.77 14.18
CA LEU A 201 -6.45 8.56 13.23
C LEU A 201 -6.92 7.72 12.04
N MET A 202 -6.03 6.90 11.46
CA MET A 202 -6.39 5.98 10.38
C MET A 202 -7.41 4.93 10.84
N THR A 203 -7.21 4.33 12.02
CA THR A 203 -8.13 3.32 12.56
C THR A 203 -9.53 3.90 12.80
N GLU A 204 -9.62 5.08 13.41
CA GLU A 204 -10.90 5.76 13.68
C GLU A 204 -11.61 6.20 12.41
N ASP A 205 -10.85 6.75 11.46
CA ASP A 205 -11.38 7.13 10.15
C ASP A 205 -11.96 5.91 9.43
N TYR A 206 -11.24 4.79 9.41
CA TYR A 206 -11.73 3.54 8.84
C TYR A 206 -12.99 3.04 9.53
N GLN A 207 -13.01 3.01 10.86
CA GLN A 207 -14.16 2.56 11.64
C GLN A 207 -15.43 3.34 11.27
N LYS A 208 -15.29 4.65 11.05
CA LYS A 208 -16.39 5.55 10.73
C LYS A 208 -16.83 5.49 9.27
N ASN A 209 -15.89 5.28 8.35
CA ASN A 209 -16.11 5.48 6.92
C ASN A 209 -15.98 4.22 6.06
N MET A 210 -15.68 3.04 6.62
CA MET A 210 -15.31 1.83 5.86
C MET A 210 -16.15 1.61 4.59
N SER A 211 -17.48 1.60 4.69
CA SER A 211 -18.36 1.28 3.54
C SER A 211 -18.30 2.31 2.42
N LYS A 212 -17.82 3.53 2.67
CA LYS A 212 -17.67 4.57 1.65
C LYS A 212 -16.42 4.40 0.80
N TYR A 213 -15.45 3.61 1.26
CA TYR A 213 -14.19 3.39 0.55
C TYR A 213 -14.32 2.32 -0.53
N PHE A 214 -15.38 1.51 -0.53
CA PHE A 214 -15.54 0.37 -1.42
C PHE A 214 -16.49 0.68 -2.57
N GLU A 215 -16.05 0.33 -3.77
CA GLU A 215 -16.87 0.31 -4.98
C GLU A 215 -16.74 -1.08 -5.64
N PHE A 216 -17.82 -1.86 -5.64
CA PHE A 216 -17.86 -3.17 -6.32
C PHE A 216 -18.06 -2.98 -7.82
N GLN A 217 -17.36 -3.79 -8.62
CA GLN A 217 -17.40 -3.75 -10.09
C GLN A 217 -18.37 -4.75 -10.71
#